data_AF-A0AAW9TYE3-F1
#
_entry.id   AF-A0AAW9TYE3-F1
#
_cell.length_a   1.000
_cell.length_b   1.000
_cell.length_c   1.000
_cell.angle_alpha   90.00
_cell.angle_beta   90.00
_cell.angle_gamma   90.00
#
_symmetry.space_group_name_H-M   'P 1'
#
loop_
_entity.id
_entity.type
_entity.pdbx_description
1 polymer ?
#
loop_
_entity_poly.entity_id
_entity_poly.type
_entity_poly.pdbx_seq_one_letter_code
_entity_poly.pdbx_strand_id
1 'polypeptide(L)'
;MSLTAASGHCFLKADCRLFTTRYSLAFMLNGNLCCVQHTEASMRAQIRSAAENEAKVALTRNKLVLDQARAVGLLGTAKNTRLSGRVPSELIEAAKKRAHVTSDTELLELALARLALEDDFGARLVGRKGSIPADVDLRL
;
A
#
# COMPACT_ATOMS: atom_id res chain seq x y z
N MET A 1 30.34 31.42 2.39
CA MET A 1 29.10 30.67 2.70
C MET A 1 28.07 31.05 1.65
N SER A 2 28.01 30.26 0.58
CA SER A 2 27.12 30.48 -0.55
C SER A 2 25.97 29.48 -0.41
N LEU A 3 24.77 29.97 -0.13
CA LEU A 3 23.56 29.16 -0.15
C LEU A 3 22.92 29.29 -1.54
N THR A 4 23.04 28.20 -2.27
CA THR A 4 22.57 27.96 -3.62
C THR A 4 21.04 27.94 -3.65
N ALA A 5 20.50 28.52 -4.73
CA ALA A 5 19.10 28.74 -5.02
C ALA A 5 18.18 27.53 -4.80
N ALA A 6 17.22 27.66 -3.88
CA ALA A 6 15.88 27.12 -4.08
C ALA A 6 15.07 28.24 -4.73
N SER A 7 14.81 28.11 -6.03
CA SER A 7 14.06 29.07 -6.84
C SER A 7 12.58 29.11 -6.41
N GLY A 8 12.31 29.78 -5.29
CA GLY A 8 10.97 30.23 -4.90
C GLY A 8 10.90 31.74 -5.11
N HIS A 9 10.31 32.18 -6.23
CA HIS A 9 10.02 33.60 -6.41
C HIS A 9 8.76 33.97 -5.60
N CYS A 10 8.90 34.91 -4.66
CA CYS A 10 7.76 35.58 -4.04
C CYS A 10 7.16 36.57 -5.06
N PHE A 11 6.05 36.20 -5.68
CA PHE A 11 5.30 37.12 -6.54
C PHE A 11 4.40 38.04 -5.71
N LEU A 12 4.47 39.34 -6.00
CA LEU A 12 3.61 40.37 -5.41
C LEU A 12 2.21 40.29 -6.03
N LYS A 13 1.22 40.72 -5.24
CA LYS A 13 -0.25 40.52 -5.32
C LYS A 13 -0.96 40.81 -6.66
N ALA A 14 -0.29 41.34 -7.68
CA ALA A 14 -0.91 41.79 -8.94
C ALA A 14 -1.02 40.71 -10.03
N ASP A 15 -0.15 39.68 -10.04
CA ASP A 15 -0.15 38.63 -11.06
C ASP A 15 -0.92 37.36 -10.65
N CYS A 16 -1.72 37.44 -9.59
CA CYS A 16 -2.41 36.29 -9.01
C CYS A 16 -3.85 36.12 -9.55
N ARG A 17 -4.10 36.49 -10.81
CA ARG A 17 -5.43 36.36 -11.46
C ARG A 17 -5.51 35.36 -12.62
N LEU A 18 -4.45 34.60 -12.90
CA LEU A 18 -4.51 33.57 -13.96
C LEU A 18 -4.20 32.14 -13.52
N PHE A 19 -3.88 31.89 -12.25
CA PHE A 19 -3.42 30.57 -11.81
C PHE A 19 -4.28 30.00 -10.68
N THR A 20 -5.60 30.02 -10.87
CA THR A 20 -6.56 29.36 -9.97
C THR A 20 -7.25 28.21 -10.68
N THR A 21 -6.53 27.13 -10.90
CA THR A 21 -7.14 25.82 -11.09
C THR A 21 -6.39 24.80 -10.26
N ARG A 22 -7.02 24.47 -9.12
CA ARG A 22 -6.81 23.33 -8.21
C ARG A 22 -5.76 23.46 -7.09
N TYR A 23 -6.31 23.43 -5.86
CA TYR A 23 -5.67 23.18 -4.56
C TYR A 23 -4.67 24.23 -4.07
N SER A 24 -5.19 25.38 -3.61
CA SER A 24 -4.46 26.33 -2.77
C SER A 24 -4.98 26.26 -1.34
N LEU A 25 -4.12 25.91 -0.39
CA LEU A 25 -4.32 26.19 1.03
C LEU A 25 -3.67 27.54 1.32
N ALA A 26 -4.49 28.56 1.54
CA ALA A 26 -4.05 29.89 1.91
C ALA A 26 -3.82 29.95 3.43
N PHE A 27 -2.60 30.33 3.85
CA PHE A 27 -2.32 30.63 5.25
C PHE A 27 -1.98 32.12 5.38
N MET A 28 -2.66 32.80 6.31
CA MET A 28 -2.43 34.21 6.63
C MET A 28 -1.30 34.29 7.66
N LEU A 29 -0.12 34.77 7.26
CA LEU A 29 0.97 35.10 8.18
C LEU A 29 1.25 36.60 8.07
N ASN A 30 1.14 37.32 9.20
CA ASN A 30 1.43 38.76 9.32
C ASN A 30 0.74 39.63 8.24
N GLY A 31 -0.55 39.38 7.97
CA GLY A 31 -1.33 40.19 7.02
C GLY A 31 -0.98 39.99 5.54
N ASN A 32 -0.06 39.09 5.20
CA ASN A 32 0.28 38.71 3.84
C ASN A 32 -0.25 37.32 3.49
N LEU A 33 -0.85 37.22 2.29
CA LEU A 33 -1.32 35.97 1.71
C LEU A 33 -0.10 35.24 1.14
N CYS A 34 0.39 34.22 1.85
CA CYS A 34 1.52 33.43 1.39
C CYS A 34 0.98 32.21 0.62
N CYS A 35 1.14 32.20 -0.70
CA CYS A 35 0.80 31.04 -1.52
C CYS A 35 1.95 30.02 -1.44
N VAL A 36 1.76 28.91 -0.73
CA VAL A 36 2.70 27.78 -0.81
C VAL A 36 2.44 27.03 -2.10
N GLN A 37 3.41 27.02 -3.01
CA GLN A 37 3.40 26.13 -4.17
C GLN A 37 3.66 24.70 -3.69
N HIS A 38 2.62 23.90 -3.42
CA HIS A 38 2.75 22.49 -3.73
C HIS A 38 2.69 22.37 -5.25
N THR A 39 3.86 22.26 -5.89
CA THR A 39 3.90 22.02 -7.33
C THR A 39 3.26 20.66 -7.61
N GLU A 40 2.39 20.56 -8.62
CA GLU A 40 1.76 19.29 -9.02
C GLU A 40 2.80 18.18 -9.25
N ALA A 41 4.01 18.56 -9.66
CA ALA A 41 5.17 17.69 -9.80
C ALA A 41 5.56 17.00 -8.48
N SER A 42 5.59 17.74 -7.36
CA SER A 42 5.92 17.19 -6.04
C SER A 42 4.88 16.17 -5.57
N MET A 43 3.59 16.46 -5.76
CA MET A 43 2.52 15.54 -5.37
C MET A 43 2.51 14.27 -6.25
N ARG A 44 2.72 14.40 -7.56
CA ARG A 44 2.87 13.25 -8.47
C ARG A 44 4.08 12.39 -8.13
N ALA A 45 5.20 13.00 -7.73
CA ALA A 45 6.39 12.29 -7.29
C ALA A 45 6.13 11.51 -5.99
N GLN A 46 5.43 12.11 -5.02
CA GLN A 46 5.06 11.43 -3.79
C GLN A 46 4.15 10.22 -4.04
N ILE A 47 3.10 10.37 -4.87
CA ILE A 47 2.21 9.25 -5.22
C ILE A 47 2.99 8.11 -5.88
N ARG A 48 3.91 8.42 -6.79
CA ARG A 48 4.77 7.40 -7.42
C ARG A 48 5.64 6.68 -6.38
N SER A 49 6.29 7.44 -5.50
CA SER A 49 7.13 6.84 -4.44
C SER A 49 6.32 5.97 -3.48
N ALA A 50 5.07 6.35 -3.16
CA ALA A 50 4.18 5.56 -2.34
C ALA A 50 3.80 4.24 -3.03
N ALA A 51 3.46 4.28 -4.33
CA ALA A 51 3.17 3.09 -5.12
C ALA A 51 4.39 2.15 -5.26
N GLU A 52 5.58 2.72 -5.46
CA GLU A 52 6.84 1.96 -5.48
C GLU A 52 7.10 1.27 -4.13
N ASN A 53 6.86 1.97 -3.02
CA ASN A 53 7.02 1.41 -1.68
C ASN A 53 6.00 0.31 -1.42
N GLU A 54 4.74 0.49 -1.81
CA GLU A 54 3.71 -0.54 -1.70
C GLU A 54 4.08 -1.80 -2.49
N ALA A 55 4.55 -1.64 -3.73
CA ALA A 55 5.03 -2.76 -4.54
C ALA A 55 6.21 -3.49 -3.88
N LYS A 56 7.18 -2.76 -3.30
CA LYS A 56 8.29 -3.36 -2.55
C LYS A 56 7.83 -4.15 -1.34
N VAL A 57 6.86 -3.61 -0.59
CA VAL A 57 6.27 -4.30 0.57
C VAL A 57 5.54 -5.57 0.12
N ALA A 58 4.77 -5.51 -0.96
CA ALA A 58 4.06 -6.67 -1.50
C ALA A 58 5.04 -7.78 -1.95
N LEU A 59 6.10 -7.42 -2.67
CA LEU A 59 7.16 -8.35 -3.09
C LEU A 59 7.85 -9.00 -1.88
N THR A 60 8.18 -8.19 -0.87
CA THR A 60 8.80 -8.68 0.37
C THR A 60 7.87 -9.67 1.07
N ARG A 61 6.58 -9.35 1.20
CA ARG A 61 5.58 -10.25 1.79
C ARG A 61 5.44 -11.55 1.02
N ASN A 62 5.39 -11.50 -0.31
CA ASN A 62 5.30 -12.70 -1.15
C ASN A 62 6.50 -13.61 -0.94
N LYS A 63 7.70 -13.02 -0.91
CA LYS A 63 8.93 -13.76 -0.65
C LYS A 63 8.85 -14.49 0.69
N LEU A 64 8.45 -13.80 1.76
CA LEU A 64 8.32 -14.40 3.09
C LEU A 64 7.32 -15.56 3.11
N VAL A 65 6.17 -15.41 2.46
CA VAL A 65 5.18 -16.50 2.34
C VAL A 65 5.77 -17.72 1.65
N LEU A 66 6.44 -17.52 0.50
CA LEU A 66 7.04 -18.62 -0.25
C LEU A 66 8.21 -19.27 0.52
N ASP A 67 9.01 -18.48 1.23
CA ASP A 67 10.09 -18.97 2.08
C ASP A 67 9.54 -19.81 3.25
N GLN A 68 8.47 -19.35 3.88
CA GLN A 68 7.79 -20.11 4.94
C GLN A 68 7.20 -21.42 4.38
N ALA A 69 6.52 -21.38 3.23
CA ALA A 69 5.97 -22.56 2.60
C ALA A 69 7.05 -23.59 2.22
N ARG A 70 8.25 -23.13 1.81
CA ARG A 70 9.42 -24.00 1.64
C ARG A 70 9.89 -24.60 2.97
N ALA A 71 9.98 -23.78 4.02
CA ALA A 71 10.45 -24.22 5.33
C ALA A 71 9.57 -25.31 5.96
N VAL A 72 8.26 -25.27 5.71
CA VAL A 72 7.31 -26.30 6.15
C VAL A 72 7.17 -27.47 5.17
N GLY A 73 7.93 -27.49 4.07
CA GLY A 73 7.96 -28.59 3.11
C GLY A 73 6.80 -28.62 2.10
N LEU A 74 6.01 -27.54 1.98
CA LEU A 74 4.89 -27.46 1.03
C LEU A 74 5.36 -27.16 -0.40
N LEU A 75 6.48 -26.44 -0.54
CA LEU A 75 7.11 -26.17 -1.83
C LEU A 75 8.35 -27.05 -1.98
N GLY A 76 8.19 -28.14 -2.73
CA GLY A 76 9.27 -29.06 -3.08
C GLY A 76 10.10 -28.60 -4.29
N THR A 77 11.10 -29.41 -4.64
CA THR A 77 12.01 -29.14 -5.78
C THR A 77 11.36 -29.38 -7.14
N ALA A 78 10.26 -30.14 -7.21
CA ALA A 78 9.63 -30.54 -8.46
C ALA A 78 8.12 -30.22 -8.49
N LYS A 79 7.67 -29.68 -9.63
CA LYS A 79 6.27 -29.29 -9.89
C LYS A 79 5.49 -30.50 -10.44
N ASN A 80 5.14 -31.42 -9.55
CA ASN A 80 4.72 -32.78 -9.93
C ASN A 80 3.21 -32.94 -10.20
N THR A 81 2.40 -31.93 -9.92
CA THR A 81 0.93 -32.02 -10.03
C THR A 81 0.41 -30.95 -10.97
N ARG A 82 -0.35 -31.39 -11.99
CA ARG A 82 -1.04 -30.49 -12.91
C ARG A 82 -2.39 -30.07 -12.30
N LEU A 83 -2.56 -28.79 -12.06
CA LEU A 83 -3.85 -28.19 -11.70
C LEU A 83 -4.42 -27.44 -12.91
N SER A 84 -5.68 -27.70 -13.25
CA SER A 84 -6.37 -27.04 -14.36
C SER A 84 -7.81 -26.70 -13.98
N GLY A 85 -8.27 -25.50 -14.34
CA GLY A 85 -9.65 -25.05 -14.13
C GLY A 85 -9.97 -23.85 -15.01
N ARG A 86 -11.26 -23.61 -15.28
CA ARG A 86 -11.72 -22.41 -16.01
C ARG A 86 -11.92 -21.28 -15.01
N VAL A 87 -11.28 -20.14 -15.27
CA VAL A 87 -11.35 -18.94 -14.42
C VAL A 87 -11.51 -17.73 -15.33
N PRO A 88 -12.31 -16.70 -14.94
CA PRO A 88 -12.39 -15.45 -15.69
C PRO A 88 -11.01 -14.78 -15.82
N SER A 89 -10.66 -14.31 -17.01
CA SER A 89 -9.38 -13.64 -17.28
C SER A 89 -9.22 -12.36 -16.46
N GLU A 90 -10.28 -11.58 -16.29
CA GLU A 90 -10.28 -10.36 -15.49
C GLU A 90 -9.87 -10.62 -14.03
N LEU A 91 -10.28 -11.77 -13.48
CA LEU A 91 -9.92 -12.18 -12.13
C LEU A 91 -8.43 -12.52 -12.03
N ILE A 92 -7.87 -13.21 -13.04
CA ILE A 92 -6.44 -13.52 -13.10
C ILE A 92 -5.60 -12.25 -13.18
N GLU A 93 -5.98 -11.30 -14.02
CA GLU A 93 -5.23 -10.05 -14.18
C GLU A 93 -5.31 -9.15 -12.94
N ALA A 94 -6.49 -9.06 -12.30
CA ALA A 94 -6.63 -8.36 -11.03
C ALA A 94 -5.79 -9.02 -9.92
N ALA A 95 -5.75 -10.35 -9.88
CA ALA A 95 -4.97 -11.11 -8.91
C ALA A 95 -3.45 -10.93 -9.12
N LYS A 96 -2.97 -11.01 -10.36
CA LYS A 96 -1.57 -10.72 -10.73
C LYS A 96 -1.16 -9.32 -10.32
N LYS A 97 -1.98 -8.32 -10.63
CA LYS A 97 -1.72 -6.92 -10.27
C LYS A 97 -1.62 -6.74 -8.76
N ARG A 98 -2.54 -7.32 -7.99
CA ARG A 98 -2.53 -7.25 -6.52
C ARG A 98 -1.37 -8.03 -5.89
N ALA A 99 -1.02 -9.16 -6.48
CA ALA A 99 0.08 -9.98 -6.01
C ALA A 99 1.44 -9.48 -6.52
N HIS A 100 1.50 -8.54 -7.48
CA HIS A 100 2.75 -8.12 -8.14
C HIS A 100 3.53 -9.30 -8.74
N VAL A 101 2.83 -10.27 -9.32
CA VAL A 101 3.41 -11.44 -10.00
C VAL A 101 3.05 -11.41 -11.49
N THR A 102 3.91 -11.98 -12.32
CA THR A 102 3.73 -11.98 -13.79
C THR A 102 3.31 -13.34 -14.34
N SER A 103 3.63 -14.42 -13.62
CA SER A 103 3.36 -15.80 -14.05
C SER A 103 2.13 -16.39 -13.38
N ASP A 104 1.29 -17.08 -14.15
CA ASP A 104 0.13 -17.82 -13.64
C ASP A 104 0.54 -18.91 -12.64
N THR A 105 1.68 -19.57 -12.88
CA THR A 105 2.20 -20.59 -11.97
C THR A 105 2.64 -19.98 -10.65
N GLU A 106 3.31 -18.83 -10.69
CA GLU A 106 3.74 -18.11 -9.49
C GLU A 106 2.53 -17.58 -8.69
N LEU A 107 1.52 -17.07 -9.40
CA LEU A 107 0.26 -16.67 -8.79
C LEU A 107 -0.39 -17.83 -8.04
N LEU A 108 -0.43 -19.01 -8.67
CA LEU A 108 -1.02 -20.20 -8.07
C LEU A 108 -0.23 -20.70 -6.86
N GLU A 109 1.10 -20.79 -6.96
CA GLU A 109 1.97 -21.19 -5.84
C GLU A 109 1.80 -20.26 -4.64
N LEU A 110 1.82 -18.94 -4.89
CA LEU A 110 1.63 -17.95 -3.84
C LEU A 110 0.24 -18.03 -3.21
N ALA A 111 -0.81 -18.19 -4.02
CA ALA A 111 -2.18 -18.29 -3.52
C ALA A 111 -2.37 -19.53 -2.64
N LEU A 112 -1.89 -20.69 -3.09
CA LEU A 112 -1.97 -21.93 -2.34
C LEU A 112 -1.11 -21.89 -1.08
N ALA A 113 0.09 -21.31 -1.15
CA ALA A 113 0.94 -21.12 0.02
C ALA A 113 0.26 -20.23 1.08
N ARG A 114 -0.36 -19.12 0.68
CA ARG A 114 -1.11 -18.25 1.61
C ARG A 114 -2.27 -18.97 2.28
N LEU A 115 -3.00 -19.79 1.53
CA LEU A 115 -4.14 -20.55 2.04
C LEU A 115 -3.68 -21.68 2.97
N ALA A 116 -2.61 -22.40 2.61
CA ALA A 116 -2.09 -23.51 3.42
C ALA A 116 -1.38 -23.04 4.70
N LEU A 117 -0.83 -21.82 4.70
CA LEU A 117 -0.21 -21.18 5.86
C LEU A 117 -1.16 -20.33 6.68
N GLU A 118 -2.44 -20.25 6.29
CA GLU A 118 -3.44 -19.48 7.03
C GLU A 118 -3.49 -19.98 8.49
N ASP A 119 -3.20 -19.08 9.44
CA ASP A 119 -3.25 -19.40 10.87
C ASP A 119 -4.71 -19.34 11.33
N ASP A 120 -5.12 -20.28 12.18
CA ASP A 120 -6.42 -20.32 12.85
C ASP A 120 -6.59 -19.18 13.88
N PHE A 121 -5.83 -18.09 13.75
CA PHE A 121 -5.81 -16.97 14.69
C PHE A 121 -7.20 -16.40 14.93
N GLY A 122 -8.04 -16.28 13.89
CA GLY A 122 -9.41 -15.79 14.03
C GLY A 122 -10.25 -16.66 14.97
N ALA A 123 -10.28 -17.96 14.73
CA ALA A 123 -10.98 -18.91 15.57
C ALA A 123 -10.40 -18.94 16.99
N ARG A 124 -9.07 -18.93 17.13
CA ARG A 124 -8.38 -18.92 18.42
C ARG A 124 -8.62 -17.62 19.20
N LEU A 125 -8.63 -16.47 18.54
CA LEU A 125 -8.88 -15.17 19.16
C LEU A 125 -10.32 -15.09 19.65
N VAL A 126 -11.29 -15.54 18.85
CA VAL A 126 -12.70 -15.61 19.26
C VAL A 126 -12.87 -16.57 20.43
N GLY A 127 -12.23 -17.74 20.40
CA GLY A 127 -12.24 -18.69 21.53
C GLY A 127 -11.57 -18.14 22.81
N ARG A 128 -10.71 -17.14 22.67
CA ARG A 128 -10.09 -16.40 23.78
C ARG A 128 -10.79 -15.09 24.11
N LYS A 129 -11.95 -14.80 23.51
CA LYS A 129 -12.74 -13.60 23.81
C LYS A 129 -13.13 -13.62 25.29
N GLY A 130 -12.48 -12.79 26.09
CA GLY A 130 -12.90 -12.50 27.45
C GLY A 130 -14.27 -11.82 27.44
N SER A 131 -15.15 -12.24 28.34
CA SER A 131 -16.39 -11.51 28.59
C SER A 131 -16.21 -10.65 29.83
N ILE A 132 -16.60 -9.38 29.73
CA ILE A 132 -16.69 -8.51 30.91
C ILE A 132 -18.09 -8.72 31.50
N PRO A 133 -18.21 -8.91 32.82
CA PRO A 133 -19.51 -8.96 33.49
C PRO A 133 -20.32 -7.68 33.19
N ALA A 134 -21.64 -7.82 33.00
CA ALA A 134 -22.51 -6.70 32.60
C ALA A 134 -22.66 -5.62 33.70
N ASP A 135 -22.27 -5.96 34.92
CA ASP A 135 -22.26 -5.12 36.11
C ASP A 135 -20.97 -4.32 36.30
N VAL A 136 -19.98 -4.46 35.41
CA VAL A 136 -18.79 -3.60 35.42
C VAL A 136 -19.18 -2.19 34.96
N ASP A 137 -19.03 -1.22 35.85
CA ASP A 137 -19.22 0.19 35.52
C ASP A 137 -18.03 0.70 34.67
N LEU A 138 -18.30 1.06 33.42
CA LEU A 138 -17.31 1.53 32.44
C LEU A 138 -17.25 3.07 32.36
N ARG A 139 -17.83 3.77 33.33
CA ARG A 139 -17.81 5.23 33.38
C ARG A 139 -16.51 5.71 34.03
N LEU A 140 -15.66 6.33 33.22
CA LEU A 140 -14.51 7.14 33.65
C LEU A 140 -14.95 8.58 33.94
#